data_AF-A0A3N9P696-F1
#
_entry.id   AF-A0A3N9P696-F1
#
_cell.length_a   1.000
_cell.length_b   1.000
_cell.length_c   1.000
_cell.angle_alpha   90.00
_cell.angle_beta   90.00
_cell.angle_gamma   90.00
#
_symmetry.space_group_name_H-M   'P 1'
#
loop_
_entity.id
_entity.type
_entity.pdbx_description
1 polymer ?
#
loop_
_entity_poly.entity_id
_entity_poly.type
_entity_poly.pdbx_seq_one_letter_code
_entity_poly.pdbx_strand_id
1 'polypeptide(L)' 'MALGSPLGLEKKTGYISVGTLSAEKQESGALVTVDITAEERRQTGTVYQTYRMSYSVGYENGNLKILHGKGRKVE' A
#
# COMPACT_ATOMS: atom_id res chain seq x y z
N MET A 1 -29.77 -29.85 -2.34
CA MET A 1 -28.31 -29.77 -2.52
C MET A 1 -28.02 -28.51 -3.31
N ALA A 2 -27.55 -27.46 -2.65
CA ALA A 2 -27.05 -26.25 -3.30
C ALA A 2 -25.54 -26.21 -3.07
N LEU A 3 -24.78 -26.18 -4.17
CA LEU A 3 -23.32 -26.10 -4.18
C LEU A 3 -22.92 -24.74 -3.61
N GLY A 4 -22.33 -24.74 -2.42
CA GLY A 4 -21.74 -23.54 -1.83
C GLY A 4 -20.65 -23.01 -2.73
N SER A 5 -20.78 -21.74 -3.13
CA SER A 5 -19.78 -21.00 -3.89
C SER A 5 -18.42 -21.06 -3.18
N PRO A 6 -17.28 -21.21 -3.91
CA PRO A 6 -15.98 -21.26 -3.28
C PRO A 6 -15.71 -19.92 -2.58
N LEU A 7 -15.41 -19.99 -1.28
CA LEU A 7 -15.06 -18.87 -0.42
C LEU A 7 -13.92 -18.06 -1.06
N GLY A 8 -14.26 -16.93 -1.66
CA GLY A 8 -13.30 -15.91 -2.05
C GLY A 8 -12.53 -15.47 -0.81
N LEU A 9 -11.25 -15.82 -0.76
CA LEU A 9 -10.32 -15.42 0.29
C LEU A 9 -10.09 -13.92 0.23
N GLU A 10 -10.91 -13.17 0.94
CA GLU A 10 -10.66 -11.76 1.21
C GLU A 10 -9.40 -11.68 2.08
N LYS A 11 -8.27 -11.27 1.50
CA LYS A 11 -7.10 -10.83 2.30
C LYS A 11 -7.54 -9.62 3.12
N LYS A 12 -7.87 -9.82 4.39
CA LYS A 12 -8.15 -8.71 5.30
C LYS A 12 -6.83 -8.22 5.88
N THR A 13 -6.37 -7.08 5.39
CA THR A 13 -5.24 -6.36 5.99
C THR A 13 -5.66 -5.86 7.38
N GLY A 14 -4.85 -6.19 8.39
CA GLY A 14 -5.02 -5.72 9.76
C GLY A 14 -4.34 -4.37 9.95
N TYR A 15 -3.36 -4.32 10.85
CA TYR A 15 -2.57 -3.11 11.07
C TYR A 15 -1.59 -2.85 9.91
N ILE A 16 -1.39 -1.56 9.61
CA ILE A 16 -0.31 -1.08 8.75
C ILE A 16 0.59 -0.20 9.62
N SER A 17 1.88 -0.50 9.60
CA SER A 17 2.90 0.34 10.22
C SER A 17 3.70 1.05 9.14
N VAL A 18 4.05 2.31 9.40
CA VAL A 18 4.90 3.12 8.53
C VAL A 18 6.33 3.01 9.04
N GLY A 19 7.24 2.60 8.16
CA GLY A 19 8.67 2.59 8.41
C GLY A 19 9.32 3.85 7.88
N THR A 20 10.34 3.68 7.04
CA THR A 20 11.06 4.79 6.42
C THR A 20 10.15 5.57 5.49
N LEU A 21 10.18 6.89 5.60
CA LEU A 21 9.52 7.82 4.69
C LEU A 21 10.54 8.83 4.19
N SER A 22 10.60 9.01 2.87
CA SER A 22 11.40 10.05 2.22
C SER A 22 10.57 10.79 1.19
N ALA A 23 10.93 12.06 0.97
CA ALA A 23 10.33 12.90 -0.04
C ALA A 23 11.43 13.62 -0.82
N GLU A 24 11.36 13.56 -2.13
CA GLU A 24 12.24 14.25 -3.04
C GLU A 24 11.43 15.26 -3.85
N LYS A 25 11.85 16.52 -3.87
CA LYS A 25 11.17 17.56 -4.65
C LYS A 25 11.31 17.25 -6.15
N GLN A 26 10.23 17.39 -6.89
CA GLN A 26 10.20 17.37 -8.35
C GLN A 26 9.70 18.74 -8.88
N GLU A 27 9.78 18.96 -10.19
CA GLU A 27 9.37 20.24 -10.81
C GLU A 27 7.93 20.64 -10.47
N SER A 28 6.99 19.69 -10.48
CA SER A 28 5.56 19.92 -10.25
C SER A 28 5.01 19.31 -8.95
N GLY A 29 5.89 18.89 -8.03
CA GLY A 29 5.47 18.22 -6.80
C GLY A 29 6.60 17.54 -6.05
N ALA A 30 6.35 16.33 -5.56
CA ALA A 30 7.33 15.51 -4.87
C ALA A 30 7.15 14.02 -5.22
N LEU A 31 8.25 13.29 -5.25
CA LEU A 31 8.25 11.84 -5.20
C LEU A 31 8.39 11.41 -3.74
N VAL A 32 7.35 10.79 -3.21
CA VAL A 32 7.33 10.24 -1.85
C VAL A 32 7.59 8.74 -1.93
N THR A 33 8.59 8.26 -1.20
CA THR A 33 8.84 6.83 -1.03
C THR A 33 8.58 6.47 0.43
N VAL A 34 7.77 5.43 0.66
CA VAL A 34 7.44 4.94 1.99
C VAL A 34 7.53 3.43 2.04
N ASP A 35 8.22 2.93 3.07
CA ASP A 35 8.19 1.52 3.43
C ASP A 35 7.04 1.30 4.44
N ILE A 36 6.16 0.36 4.15
CA ILE A 36 5.08 -0.04 5.06
C ILE A 36 5.20 -1.52 5.40
N THR A 37 4.83 -1.89 6.62
CA THR A 37 4.65 -3.30 7.00
C THR A 37 3.19 -3.54 7.30
N ALA A 38 2.57 -4.44 6.53
CA ALA A 38 1.16 -4.80 6.63
C ALA A 38 0.99 -6.16 7.32
N GLU A 39 0.09 -6.22 8.30
CA GLU A 39 -0.45 -7.47 8.83
C GLU A 39 -1.42 -8.06 7.80
N GLU A 40 -1.09 -9.21 7.20
CA GLU A 40 -1.96 -9.94 6.29
C GLU A 40 -2.50 -11.20 6.96
N ARG A 41 -3.83 -11.27 7.11
CA ARG A 41 -4.49 -12.52 7.53
C ARG A 41 -4.63 -13.46 6.34
N ARG A 42 -4.12 -14.67 6.51
CA ARG A 42 -4.20 -15.79 5.55
C ARG A 42 -4.91 -16.96 6.22
N GLN A 43 -5.27 -17.98 5.42
CA GLN A 43 -5.85 -19.22 5.96
C GLN A 43 -4.94 -19.90 6.98
N THR A 44 -3.63 -19.83 6.77
CA THR A 44 -2.61 -20.49 7.58
C THR A 44 -2.14 -19.66 8.77
N GLY A 45 -2.76 -18.50 9.01
CA GLY A 45 -2.38 -17.57 10.08
C GLY A 45 -2.05 -16.17 9.58
N THR A 46 -1.38 -15.40 10.42
CA THR A 46 -1.02 -14.01 10.16
C THR A 46 0.42 -13.93 9.68
N VAL A 47 0.67 -13.16 8.61
CA VAL A 47 2.01 -12.81 8.18
C VAL A 47 2.20 -11.29 8.19
N TYR A 48 3.43 -10.85 8.39
CA TYR A 48 3.81 -9.44 8.27
C TYR A 48 4.58 -9.27 6.98
N GLN A 49 4.10 -8.39 6.11
CA GLN A 49 4.69 -8.20 4.80
C GLN A 49 5.06 -6.74 4.58
N THR A 50 6.34 -6.53 4.27
CA THR A 50 6.87 -5.21 3.95
C THR A 50 6.67 -4.89 2.47
N TYR A 51 6.27 -3.66 2.18
CA TYR A 51 6.08 -3.11 0.86
C TYR A 51 6.80 -1.76 0.77
N ARG A 52 7.45 -1.51 -0.36
CA ARG A 52 7.94 -0.19 -0.73
C ARG A 52 6.97 0.44 -1.70
N MET A 53 6.40 1.56 -1.29
CA MET A 53 5.49 2.36 -2.07
C MET A 53 6.21 3.61 -2.60
N SER A 54 5.90 3.99 -3.83
CA SER A 54 6.35 5.25 -4.43
C SER A 54 5.14 6.00 -4.98
N TYR A 55 4.97 7.23 -4.54
CA TYR A 55 3.87 8.11 -4.93
C TYR A 55 4.40 9.39 -5.56
N SER A 56 3.92 9.76 -6.74
CA SER A 56 4.02 11.15 -7.17
C SER A 56 2.91 11.95 -6.49
N VAL A 57 3.30 13.00 -5.79
CA VAL A 57 2.40 13.88 -5.06
C VAL A 57 2.50 15.26 -5.69
N GLY A 58 1.37 15.89 -5.98
CA GLY A 58 1.31 17.22 -6.58
C GLY A 58 -0.03 17.89 -6.30
N TYR A 59 -0.30 19.02 -6.96
CA TYR A 59 -1.54 19.78 -6.75
C TYR A 59 -2.47 19.66 -7.95
N GLU A 60 -3.75 19.38 -7.70
CA GLU A 60 -4.82 19.52 -8.69
C GLU A 60 -5.92 20.40 -8.11
N ASN A 61 -6.31 21.45 -8.85
CA ASN A 61 -7.31 22.43 -8.42
C ASN A 61 -7.00 23.02 -7.02
N GLY A 62 -5.72 23.31 -6.76
CA GLY A 62 -5.25 23.87 -5.49
C GLY A 62 -5.16 22.88 -4.32
N ASN A 63 -5.47 21.60 -4.53
CA ASN A 63 -5.43 20.58 -3.48
C ASN A 63 -4.27 19.61 -3.68
N LEU A 64 -3.54 19.30 -2.60
CA LEU A 64 -2.49 18.29 -2.61
C LEU A 64 -3.11 16.90 -2.80
N LYS A 65 -2.57 16.13 -3.75
CA LYS A 65 -3.06 14.80 -4.10
C LYS A 65 -1.91 13.86 -4.40
N ILE A 66 -2.17 12.56 -4.18
CA ILE A 66 -1.41 11.49 -4.83
C ILE A 66 -1.89 11.42 -6.27
N LEU A 67 -1.00 11.66 -7.22
CA LEU A 67 -1.30 11.64 -8.66
C LEU A 67 -1.14 10.24 -9.23
N HIS A 68 -0.02 9.58 -8.90
CA HIS A 68 0.23 8.19 -9.28
C HIS A 68 0.89 7.45 -8.11
N GLY A 69 0.63 6.15 -8.03
CA GLY A 69 1.21 5.28 -7.01
C GLY A 69 1.61 3.94 -7.59
N LYS A 70 2.75 3.42 -7.15
CA LYS A 70 3.17 2.04 -7.38
C LYS A 70 3.68 1.43 -6.08
N GLY A 71 3.45 0.14 -5.91
CA GLY A 71 3.90 -0.62 -4.75
C GLY A 71 4.56 -1.90 -5.19
N ARG A 72 5.60 -2.31 -4.46
CA ARG A 72 6.19 -3.64 -4.60
C ARG A 72 6.45 -4.24 -3.23
N LYS A 73 6.26 -5.56 -3.14
CA LYS A 73 6.71 -6.35 -2.01
C LYS A 73 8.24 -6.20 -1.87
N VAL A 74 8.73 -6.07 -0.65
CA VAL A 74 10.16 -6.14 -0.34
C VAL A 74 10.43 -7.52 0.27
N GLU A 75 11.53 -8.15 -0.14
CA GLU A 75 12.02 -9.40 0.45
C GLU A 75 12.79 -9.14 1.74
#